data_AF-A0A6P0UFY5-F1
#
_entry.id   AF-A0A6P0UFY5-F1
#
_cell.length_a   1.000
_cell.length_b   1.000
_cell.length_c   1.000
_cell.angle_alpha   90.00
_cell.angle_beta   90.00
_cell.angle_gamma   90.00
#
_symmetry.space_group_name_H-M   'P 1'
#
loop_
_entity.id
_entity.type
_entity.pdbx_description
1 polymer ?
#
loop_
_entity_poly.entity_id
_entity_poly.type
_entity_poly.pdbx_seq_one_letter_code
_entity_poly.pdbx_strand_id
1 'polypeptide(L)'
;MNHFRRKIKSYGFEFNLIWIHLVIGGFIFLLPAFSKLYGILILVFGAILVYSKKNRNNEVLMVCGYLVGSDVFLRMTGGVFFYEQTKYAVILFLLMGIAYRSSSPKSLVYIFYLLLLVPGIYITTYTLTYDINIRKAIAFNLSGPVCLGISAIYCLGRKVSFERLRSIMLWILLPILAMTVYLFLYTPSLQDVITGTQSNFEASGGFGPNQVSTVLGFGMFILITRYFLYSDNLMWKLINGGLFMLLTYRALITFSRGGVFTAILICVVFVLFILYYAKRVTKRRIANTLFILGIVLSLTWTYSNYVSNGLLEKRYNNQDALGREKEDLTTGRADLIETELEAFSRSPFFGIGVGNNKYYRMQTTGIESASHNEISRILAEHGAFGIMALLILLMIPTFRFMGRHRNIFFMSFFLFWFLTINHSAMRIAAPAFIYGLSLLTITSEKNTLYRKQISR
;
A
#
# COMPACT_ATOMS: atom_id res chain seq x y z
N MET A 1 -35.38 16.31 1.21
CA MET A 1 -35.06 16.50 -0.22
C MET A 1 -33.59 16.89 -0.52
N ASN A 2 -32.99 17.88 0.16
CA ASN A 2 -31.61 18.33 -0.13
C ASN A 2 -30.50 17.29 0.17
N HIS A 3 -30.65 16.48 1.22
CA HIS A 3 -29.69 15.39 1.53
C HIS A 3 -29.73 14.29 0.47
N PHE A 4 -30.93 13.90 0.02
CA PHE A 4 -31.13 12.88 -1.01
C PHE A 4 -30.59 13.33 -2.39
N ARG A 5 -30.86 14.58 -2.80
CA ARG A 5 -30.30 15.17 -4.04
C ARG A 5 -28.77 15.27 -4.00
N ARG A 6 -28.17 15.62 -2.85
CA ARG A 6 -26.70 15.62 -2.66
C ARG A 6 -26.10 14.21 -2.80
N LYS A 7 -26.78 13.21 -2.26
CA LYS A 7 -26.36 11.80 -2.32
C LYS A 7 -26.38 11.25 -3.76
N ILE A 8 -27.43 11.55 -4.52
CA ILE A 8 -27.55 11.19 -5.94
C ILE A 8 -26.44 11.85 -6.78
N LYS A 9 -26.18 13.16 -6.58
CA LYS A 9 -25.08 13.85 -7.28
C LYS A 9 -23.70 13.27 -6.93
N SER A 10 -23.47 12.90 -5.67
CA SER A 10 -22.23 12.24 -5.24
C SER A 10 -22.04 10.89 -5.95
N TYR A 11 -23.10 10.10 -6.08
CA TYR A 11 -23.03 8.81 -6.74
C TYR A 11 -22.76 8.92 -8.24
N GLY A 12 -23.42 9.84 -8.95
CA GLY A 12 -23.12 10.08 -10.37
C GLY A 12 -21.66 10.47 -10.61
N PHE A 13 -21.11 11.32 -9.75
CA PHE A 13 -19.70 11.72 -9.84
C PHE A 13 -18.73 10.54 -9.59
N GLU A 14 -18.95 9.74 -8.56
CA GLU A 14 -18.12 8.56 -8.27
C GLU A 14 -18.19 7.52 -9.39
N PHE A 15 -19.36 7.31 -9.98
CA PHE A 15 -19.55 6.40 -11.10
C PHE A 15 -18.73 6.84 -12.32
N ASN A 16 -18.81 8.13 -12.68
CA ASN A 16 -18.03 8.70 -13.77
C ASN A 16 -16.53 8.55 -13.54
N LEU A 17 -16.05 8.77 -12.32
CA LEU A 17 -14.63 8.57 -11.99
C LEU A 17 -14.22 7.12 -12.18
N ILE A 18 -14.99 6.15 -11.70
CA ILE A 18 -14.70 4.72 -11.91
C ILE A 18 -14.61 4.45 -13.41
N TRP A 19 -15.62 4.86 -14.17
CA TRP A 19 -15.70 4.59 -15.61
C TRP A 19 -14.52 5.18 -16.38
N ILE A 20 -14.14 6.43 -16.10
CA ILE A 20 -12.97 7.09 -16.67
C ILE A 20 -11.70 6.27 -16.43
N HIS A 21 -11.51 5.71 -15.23
CA HIS A 21 -10.29 4.96 -14.93
C HIS A 21 -10.27 3.58 -15.58
N LEU A 22 -11.43 2.94 -15.75
CA LEU A 22 -11.53 1.72 -16.56
C LEU A 22 -11.10 2.01 -18.01
N VAL A 23 -11.56 3.13 -18.58
CA VAL A 23 -11.15 3.58 -19.92
C VAL A 23 -9.66 3.90 -19.99
N ILE A 24 -9.09 4.58 -18.98
CA ILE A 24 -7.64 4.87 -18.93
C ILE A 24 -6.82 3.57 -18.99
N GLY A 25 -7.23 2.54 -18.23
CA GLY A 25 -6.58 1.23 -18.26
C GLY A 25 -6.56 0.61 -19.64
N GLY A 26 -7.71 0.60 -20.33
CA GLY A 26 -7.81 0.10 -21.69
C GLY A 26 -7.06 0.95 -22.73
N PHE A 27 -7.11 2.27 -22.57
CA PHE A 27 -6.46 3.20 -23.49
C PHE A 27 -4.93 3.11 -23.42
N ILE A 28 -4.35 2.98 -22.21
CA ILE A 28 -2.90 2.78 -22.05
C ILE A 28 -2.45 1.44 -22.63
N PHE A 29 -3.28 0.39 -22.54
CA PHE A 29 -2.98 -0.87 -23.21
C PHE A 29 -2.90 -0.72 -24.74
N LEU A 30 -3.87 -0.03 -25.34
CA LEU A 30 -3.91 0.20 -26.79
C LEU A 30 -2.81 1.17 -27.27
N LEU A 31 -2.48 2.19 -26.47
CA LEU A 31 -1.49 3.21 -26.79
C LEU A 31 -0.50 3.40 -25.62
N PRO A 32 0.51 2.52 -25.49
CA PRO A 32 1.46 2.54 -24.37
C PRO A 32 2.19 3.87 -24.17
N ALA A 33 2.41 4.64 -25.24
CA ALA A 33 3.01 5.98 -25.18
C ALA A 33 2.23 6.95 -24.26
N PHE A 34 0.92 6.73 -24.11
CA PHE A 34 0.09 7.55 -23.23
C PHE A 34 0.41 7.35 -21.75
N SER A 35 1.03 6.24 -21.34
CA SER A 35 1.39 6.01 -19.93
C SER A 35 2.32 7.10 -19.37
N LYS A 36 3.32 7.54 -20.16
CA LYS A 36 4.21 8.63 -19.76
C LYS A 36 3.47 9.95 -19.63
N LEU A 37 2.59 10.26 -20.59
CA LEU A 37 1.75 11.46 -20.52
C LEU A 37 0.84 11.44 -19.29
N TYR A 38 0.21 10.30 -19.02
CA TYR A 38 -0.60 10.08 -17.81
C TYR A 38 0.22 10.32 -16.53
N GLY A 39 1.45 9.79 -16.45
CA GLY A 39 2.39 10.06 -15.36
C GLY A 39 2.67 11.55 -15.14
N ILE A 40 2.91 12.31 -16.22
CA ILE A 40 3.10 13.78 -16.15
C ILE A 40 1.83 14.47 -15.68
N LEU A 41 0.68 14.12 -16.25
CA LEU A 41 -0.61 14.75 -15.94
C LEU A 41 -0.98 14.59 -14.46
N ILE A 42 -0.67 13.46 -13.83
CA ILE A 42 -0.88 13.26 -12.39
C ILE A 42 -0.09 14.28 -11.58
N LEU A 43 1.18 14.51 -11.92
CA LEU A 43 2.04 15.48 -11.22
C LEU A 43 1.55 16.92 -11.44
N VAL A 44 1.25 17.30 -12.68
CA VAL A 44 0.80 18.66 -13.03
C VAL A 44 -0.56 18.95 -12.36
N PHE A 45 -1.54 18.06 -12.52
CA PHE A 45 -2.85 18.22 -11.91
C PHE A 45 -2.78 18.21 -10.38
N GLY A 46 -1.95 17.34 -9.81
CA GLY A 46 -1.68 17.31 -8.37
C GLY A 46 -1.14 18.64 -7.85
N ALA A 47 -0.17 19.24 -8.56
CA ALA A 47 0.39 20.55 -8.23
C ALA A 47 -0.65 21.66 -8.32
N ILE A 48 -1.42 21.71 -9.40
CA ILE A 48 -2.51 22.68 -9.58
C ILE A 48 -3.54 22.55 -8.46
N LEU A 49 -3.94 21.32 -8.11
CA LEU A 49 -4.95 21.07 -7.07
C LEU A 49 -4.46 21.56 -5.70
N VAL A 50 -3.23 21.20 -5.31
CA VAL A 50 -2.68 21.58 -4.00
C VAL A 50 -2.43 23.09 -3.93
N TYR A 51 -1.90 23.69 -4.99
CA TYR A 51 -1.68 25.14 -5.09
C TYR A 51 -3.00 25.91 -4.99
N SER A 52 -3.98 25.56 -5.83
CA SER A 52 -5.26 26.28 -5.91
C SER A 52 -6.07 26.19 -4.61
N LYS A 53 -5.99 25.05 -3.90
CA LYS A 53 -6.73 24.84 -2.65
C LYS A 53 -5.90 25.17 -1.41
N LYS A 54 -4.61 25.49 -1.56
CA LYS A 54 -3.66 25.80 -0.47
C LYS A 54 -3.70 24.77 0.66
N ASN A 55 -3.89 23.50 0.30
CA ASN A 55 -4.02 22.36 1.22
C ASN A 55 -5.05 22.54 2.37
N ARG A 56 -6.09 23.39 2.19
CA ARG A 56 -7.06 23.74 3.25
C ARG A 56 -7.82 22.53 3.79
N ASN A 57 -8.07 21.51 2.97
CA ASN A 57 -8.75 20.28 3.37
C ASN A 57 -7.85 19.05 3.20
N ASN A 58 -6.53 19.21 3.31
CA ASN A 58 -5.57 18.10 3.13
C ASN A 58 -5.61 17.51 1.71
N GLU A 59 -5.74 18.33 0.65
CA GLU A 59 -5.69 17.93 -0.77
C GLU A 59 -4.47 17.08 -1.11
N VAL A 60 -3.35 17.37 -0.46
CA VAL A 60 -2.11 16.61 -0.61
C VAL A 60 -2.30 15.12 -0.33
N LEU A 61 -3.15 14.74 0.63
CA LEU A 61 -3.42 13.33 0.90
C LEU A 61 -4.16 12.63 -0.25
N MET A 62 -5.00 13.36 -0.99
CA MET A 62 -5.67 12.80 -2.16
C MET A 62 -4.70 12.63 -3.33
N VAL A 63 -3.85 13.62 -3.57
CA VAL A 63 -2.80 13.56 -4.60
C VAL A 63 -1.84 12.41 -4.30
N CYS A 64 -1.35 12.32 -3.06
CA CYS A 64 -0.48 11.22 -2.64
C CYS A 64 -1.20 9.86 -2.71
N GLY A 65 -2.48 9.80 -2.36
CA GLY A 65 -3.28 8.60 -2.51
C GLY A 65 -3.36 8.14 -3.97
N TYR A 66 -3.62 9.05 -4.89
CA TYR A 66 -3.64 8.76 -6.33
C TYR A 66 -2.27 8.31 -6.84
N LEU A 67 -1.20 9.03 -6.49
CA LEU A 67 0.17 8.66 -6.84
C LEU A 67 0.50 7.23 -6.38
N VAL A 68 0.20 6.92 -5.12
CA VAL A 68 0.41 5.59 -4.53
C VAL A 68 -0.39 4.51 -5.24
N GLY A 69 -1.66 4.77 -5.56
CA GLY A 69 -2.49 3.82 -6.31
C GLY A 69 -2.01 3.63 -7.75
N SER A 70 -1.40 4.66 -8.35
CA SER A 70 -0.84 4.62 -9.71
C SER A 70 0.58 4.06 -9.80
N ASP A 71 1.31 3.92 -8.67
CA ASP A 71 2.74 3.62 -8.65
C ASP A 71 3.08 2.37 -9.45
N VAL A 72 2.42 1.26 -9.12
CA VAL A 72 2.64 -0.03 -9.78
C VAL A 72 2.20 0.03 -11.24
N PHE A 73 1.08 0.67 -11.53
CA PHE A 73 0.57 0.78 -12.89
C PHE A 73 1.52 1.57 -13.81
N LEU A 74 2.04 2.71 -13.35
CA LEU A 74 2.99 3.53 -14.10
C LEU A 74 4.34 2.82 -14.26
N ARG A 75 4.83 2.11 -13.25
CA ARG A 75 6.07 1.32 -13.38
C ARG A 75 5.91 0.18 -14.37
N MET A 76 4.80 -0.55 -14.28
CA MET A 76 4.45 -1.67 -15.15
C MET A 76 4.37 -1.26 -16.63
N THR A 77 3.84 -0.06 -16.90
CA THR A 77 3.60 0.43 -18.26
C THR A 77 4.68 1.41 -18.76
N GLY A 78 5.78 1.58 -18.02
CA GLY A 78 6.86 2.50 -18.40
C GLY A 78 6.51 4.00 -18.34
N GLY A 79 5.46 4.37 -17.59
CA GLY A 79 4.99 5.73 -17.38
C GLY A 79 5.81 6.57 -16.40
N VAL A 80 6.77 5.97 -15.69
CA VAL A 80 7.72 6.68 -14.83
C VAL A 80 9.01 7.03 -15.60
N PHE A 81 9.59 8.19 -15.33
CA PHE A 81 10.88 8.64 -15.84
C PHE A 81 12.06 7.94 -15.16
N PHE A 82 11.91 7.61 -13.88
CA PHE A 82 12.91 6.89 -13.12
C PHE A 82 12.24 6.05 -12.03
N TYR A 83 12.92 4.97 -11.60
CA TYR A 83 12.32 3.94 -10.77
C TYR A 83 11.70 4.48 -9.49
N GLU A 84 12.32 5.44 -8.81
CA GLU A 84 11.84 5.95 -7.52
C GLU A 84 10.90 7.16 -7.60
N GLN A 85 10.48 7.56 -8.81
CA GLN A 85 9.71 8.78 -9.05
C GLN A 85 8.51 8.96 -8.11
N THR A 86 7.69 7.92 -7.92
CA THR A 86 6.47 8.04 -7.12
C THR A 86 6.77 8.35 -5.65
N LYS A 87 7.83 7.76 -5.07
CA LYS A 87 8.22 8.02 -3.69
C LYS A 87 8.66 9.47 -3.53
N TYR A 88 9.47 9.97 -4.46
CA TYR A 88 9.87 11.39 -4.44
C TYR A 88 8.71 12.33 -4.69
N ALA A 89 7.77 12.00 -5.56
CA ALA A 89 6.56 12.78 -5.77
C ALA A 89 5.71 12.86 -4.50
N VAL A 90 5.50 11.73 -3.80
CA VAL A 90 4.80 11.71 -2.51
C VAL A 90 5.51 12.58 -1.48
N ILE A 91 6.84 12.46 -1.35
CA ILE A 91 7.64 13.32 -0.47
C ILE A 91 7.42 14.80 -0.81
N LEU A 92 7.56 15.18 -2.09
CA LEU A 92 7.42 16.56 -2.55
C LEU A 92 6.03 17.13 -2.22
N PHE A 93 4.96 16.40 -2.53
CA PHE A 93 3.60 16.85 -2.25
C PHE A 93 3.32 16.97 -0.76
N LEU A 94 3.83 16.04 0.06
CA LEU A 94 3.72 16.13 1.51
C LEU A 94 4.45 17.35 2.06
N LEU A 95 5.67 17.63 1.59
CA LEU A 95 6.42 18.83 1.95
C LEU A 95 5.67 20.12 1.55
N MET A 96 5.10 20.16 0.34
CA MET A 96 4.23 21.26 -0.10
C MET A 96 3.03 21.43 0.85
N GLY A 97 2.45 20.32 1.31
CA GLY A 97 1.39 20.32 2.30
C GLY A 97 1.80 20.86 3.67
N ILE A 98 3.02 20.56 4.12
CA ILE A 98 3.62 21.09 5.35
C ILE A 98 3.83 22.60 5.20
N ALA A 99 4.30 23.07 4.05
CA ALA A 99 4.53 24.50 3.79
C ALA A 99 3.24 25.33 3.92
N TYR A 100 2.09 24.81 3.48
CA TYR A 100 0.79 25.49 3.68
C TYR A 100 0.23 25.34 5.09
N ARG A 101 0.48 24.20 5.75
CA ARG A 101 -0.02 23.93 7.09
C ARG A 101 0.96 23.06 7.85
N SER A 102 1.63 23.70 8.81
CA SER A 102 2.66 23.10 9.64
C SER A 102 2.22 21.80 10.30
N SER A 103 3.19 20.90 10.48
CA SER A 103 3.00 19.64 11.19
C SER A 103 2.93 19.83 12.70
N SER A 104 2.38 18.85 13.40
CA SER A 104 2.35 18.86 14.86
C SER A 104 3.77 18.83 15.44
N PRO A 105 4.07 19.53 16.55
CA PRO A 105 5.37 19.40 17.24
C PRO A 105 5.68 17.95 17.64
N LYS A 106 4.66 17.11 17.86
CA LYS A 106 4.83 15.67 18.12
C LYS A 106 5.52 14.93 16.98
N SER A 107 5.52 15.49 15.76
CA SER A 107 6.16 14.90 14.58
C SER A 107 7.68 14.98 14.60
N LEU A 108 8.28 15.72 15.54
CA LEU A 108 9.73 15.76 15.75
C LEU A 108 10.32 14.35 15.96
N VAL A 109 9.56 13.42 16.54
CA VAL A 109 9.99 12.01 16.68
C VAL A 109 10.30 11.35 15.33
N TYR A 110 9.60 11.74 14.26
CA TYR A 110 9.85 11.21 12.92
C TYR A 110 10.97 11.94 12.19
N ILE A 111 11.31 13.18 12.60
CA ILE A 111 12.57 13.81 12.19
C ILE A 111 13.74 13.07 12.84
N PHE A 112 13.63 12.75 14.13
CA PHE A 112 14.61 11.91 14.81
C PHE A 112 14.77 10.55 14.11
N TYR A 113 13.68 9.86 13.78
CA TYR A 113 13.70 8.65 12.94
C TYR A 113 14.52 8.84 11.65
N LEU A 114 14.32 9.93 10.90
CA LEU A 114 15.08 10.20 9.67
C LEU A 114 16.57 10.41 9.95
N LEU A 115 16.91 11.09 11.05
CA LEU A 115 18.30 11.30 11.47
C LEU A 115 19.00 9.98 11.80
N LEU A 116 18.29 9.00 12.37
CA LEU A 116 18.83 7.67 12.65
C LEU A 116 19.23 6.88 11.39
N LEU A 117 18.70 7.25 10.22
CA LEU A 117 19.07 6.62 8.96
C LEU A 117 20.37 7.21 8.38
N VAL A 118 20.80 8.40 8.83
CA VAL A 118 21.96 9.12 8.27
C VAL A 118 23.29 8.41 8.52
N PRO A 119 23.59 7.84 9.70
CA PRO A 119 24.86 7.13 9.94
C PRO A 119 25.11 6.02 8.91
N GLY A 120 24.08 5.26 8.52
CA GLY A 120 24.20 4.20 7.52
C GLY A 120 24.59 4.72 6.14
N ILE A 121 24.19 5.95 5.77
CA ILE A 121 24.62 6.62 4.52
C ILE A 121 26.12 6.89 4.56
N TYR A 122 26.62 7.38 5.69
CA TYR A 122 28.03 7.68 5.87
C TYR A 122 28.87 6.39 5.75
N ILE A 123 28.47 5.31 6.42
CA ILE A 123 29.17 4.01 6.31
C ILE A 123 29.25 3.52 4.86
N THR A 124 28.19 3.68 4.07
CA THR A 124 28.16 3.32 2.65
C THR A 124 29.29 3.98 1.86
N THR A 125 29.63 5.24 2.16
CA THR A 125 30.68 5.99 1.42
C THR A 125 32.09 5.44 1.63
N TYR A 126 32.33 4.68 2.70
CA TYR A 126 33.62 4.05 2.98
C TYR A 126 33.70 2.57 2.57
N THR A 127 32.57 1.96 2.26
CA THR A 127 32.44 0.50 2.11
C THR A 127 32.10 0.06 0.69
N LEU A 128 31.42 0.90 -0.11
CA LEU A 128 31.17 0.62 -1.52
C LEU A 128 32.40 0.92 -2.38
N THR A 129 32.80 -0.05 -3.20
CA THR A 129 33.86 0.10 -4.21
C THR A 129 33.49 1.16 -5.25
N TYR A 130 34.51 1.85 -5.79
CA TYR A 130 34.36 2.95 -6.76
C TYR A 130 33.53 2.62 -8.02
N ASP A 131 33.42 1.35 -8.42
CA ASP A 131 32.66 0.92 -9.60
C ASP A 131 31.14 0.86 -9.39
N ILE A 132 30.67 0.98 -8.14
CA ILE A 132 29.24 0.95 -7.80
C ILE A 132 28.68 2.37 -7.77
N ASN A 133 27.52 2.58 -8.39
CA ASN A 133 26.83 3.87 -8.28
C ASN A 133 26.19 4.04 -6.88
N ILE A 134 26.99 4.53 -5.93
CA ILE A 134 26.64 4.76 -4.53
C ILE A 134 25.31 5.52 -4.41
N ARG A 135 25.11 6.57 -5.20
CA ARG A 135 23.88 7.37 -5.20
C ARG A 135 22.64 6.53 -5.54
N LYS A 136 22.72 5.67 -6.56
CA LYS A 136 21.60 4.78 -6.93
C LYS A 136 21.32 3.75 -5.85
N ALA A 137 22.36 3.17 -5.25
CA ALA A 137 22.21 2.20 -4.15
C ALA A 137 21.54 2.82 -2.92
N ILE A 138 21.99 4.01 -2.50
CA ILE A 138 21.39 4.75 -1.39
C ILE A 138 19.94 5.13 -1.70
N ALA A 139 19.68 5.71 -2.88
CA ALA A 139 18.34 6.14 -3.26
C ALA A 139 17.34 4.96 -3.31
N PHE A 140 17.74 3.82 -3.86
CA PHE A 140 16.90 2.62 -3.95
C PHE A 140 16.56 2.05 -2.56
N ASN A 141 17.49 2.15 -1.60
CA ASN A 141 17.26 1.61 -0.27
C ASN A 141 16.57 2.59 0.67
N LEU A 142 16.91 3.88 0.65
CA LEU A 142 16.36 4.88 1.59
C LEU A 142 15.11 5.61 1.10
N SER A 143 14.81 5.64 -0.19
CA SER A 143 13.62 6.36 -0.69
C SER A 143 12.32 5.91 -0.02
N GLY A 144 12.19 4.61 0.29
CA GLY A 144 11.07 4.04 1.04
C GLY A 144 10.99 4.57 2.47
N PRO A 145 12.00 4.30 3.33
CA PRO A 145 12.10 4.83 4.69
C PRO A 145 11.91 6.35 4.78
N VAL A 146 12.54 7.12 3.88
CA VAL A 146 12.38 8.59 3.85
C VAL A 146 10.96 8.98 3.49
N CYS A 147 10.35 8.36 2.49
CA CYS A 147 8.95 8.59 2.13
C CYS A 147 8.01 8.30 3.32
N LEU A 148 8.30 7.27 4.11
CA LEU A 148 7.54 6.95 5.30
C LEU A 148 7.72 8.00 6.39
N GLY A 149 8.96 8.41 6.68
CA GLY A 149 9.24 9.45 7.67
C GLY A 149 8.51 10.76 7.34
N ILE A 150 8.56 11.21 6.08
CA ILE A 150 7.83 12.41 5.64
C ILE A 150 6.31 12.22 5.69
N SER A 151 5.79 11.05 5.30
CA SER A 151 4.37 10.70 5.45
C SER A 151 3.92 10.76 6.90
N ALA A 152 4.75 10.25 7.81
CA ALA A 152 4.48 10.26 9.23
C ALA A 152 4.55 11.67 9.82
N ILE A 153 5.52 12.49 9.41
CA ILE A 153 5.63 13.89 9.82
C ILE A 153 4.39 14.68 9.42
N TYR A 154 3.92 14.51 8.19
CA TYR A 154 2.72 15.20 7.73
C TYR A 154 1.47 14.72 8.48
N CYS A 155 1.30 13.41 8.65
CA CYS A 155 0.05 12.84 9.17
C CYS A 155 -0.08 12.87 10.70
N LEU A 156 1.02 12.85 11.46
CA LEU A 156 0.95 12.74 12.92
C LEU A 156 0.23 13.95 13.53
N GLY A 157 -0.90 13.66 14.20
CA GLY A 157 -1.71 14.71 14.84
C GLY A 157 -2.66 15.46 13.91
N ARG A 158 -2.59 15.22 12.60
CA ARG A 158 -3.42 15.90 11.60
C ARG A 158 -4.86 15.39 11.68
N LYS A 159 -5.80 16.34 11.71
CA LYS A 159 -7.24 16.05 11.76
C LYS A 159 -7.81 15.90 10.35
N VAL A 160 -8.54 14.82 10.12
CA VAL A 160 -9.18 14.49 8.84
C VAL A 160 -10.60 14.01 9.11
N SER A 161 -11.59 14.53 8.40
CA SER A 161 -12.97 14.06 8.53
C SER A 161 -13.13 12.67 7.90
N PHE A 162 -14.13 11.92 8.36
CA PHE A 162 -14.43 10.60 7.81
C PHE A 162 -14.71 10.64 6.30
N GLU A 163 -15.46 11.65 5.83
CA GLU A 163 -15.72 11.89 4.41
C GLU A 163 -14.44 12.19 3.62
N ARG A 164 -13.49 12.90 4.24
CA ARG A 164 -12.21 13.16 3.58
C ARG A 164 -11.37 11.90 3.47
N LEU A 165 -11.36 11.05 4.50
CA LEU A 165 -10.69 9.74 4.43
C LEU A 165 -11.32 8.83 3.37
N ARG A 166 -12.66 8.80 3.28
CA ARG A 166 -13.39 8.14 2.18
C ARG A 166 -12.90 8.61 0.81
N SER A 167 -12.75 9.92 0.65
CA SER A 167 -12.25 10.52 -0.60
C SER A 167 -10.80 10.10 -0.89
N ILE A 168 -9.92 10.10 0.12
CA ILE A 168 -8.53 9.66 -0.03
C ILE A 168 -8.47 8.19 -0.49
N MET A 169 -9.26 7.32 0.14
CA MET A 169 -9.33 5.90 -0.23
C MET A 169 -9.87 5.70 -1.64
N LEU A 170 -10.88 6.46 -2.06
CA LEU A 170 -11.36 6.44 -3.44
C LEU A 170 -10.26 6.83 -4.42
N TRP A 171 -9.48 7.88 -4.12
CA TRP A 171 -8.41 8.35 -5.00
C TRP A 171 -7.26 7.35 -5.12
N ILE A 172 -7.02 6.53 -4.09
CA ILE A 172 -6.11 5.38 -4.18
C ILE A 172 -6.71 4.30 -5.10
N LEU A 173 -8.00 3.98 -4.94
CA LEU A 173 -8.66 2.90 -5.68
C LEU A 173 -8.73 3.16 -7.18
N LEU A 174 -8.98 4.41 -7.60
CA LEU A 174 -9.22 4.75 -9.02
C LEU A 174 -8.11 4.26 -9.97
N PRO A 175 -6.82 4.60 -9.79
CA PRO A 175 -5.74 4.07 -10.64
C PRO A 175 -5.51 2.56 -10.46
N ILE A 176 -5.88 1.98 -9.31
CA ILE A 176 -5.86 0.51 -9.13
C ILE A 176 -6.88 -0.15 -10.07
N LEU A 177 -8.06 0.45 -10.26
CA LEU A 177 -9.04 -0.06 -11.22
C LEU A 177 -8.52 0.03 -12.67
N ALA A 178 -7.81 1.11 -13.03
CA ALA A 178 -7.16 1.22 -14.33
C ALA A 178 -6.13 0.10 -14.54
N MET A 179 -5.30 -0.17 -13.53
CA MET A 179 -4.34 -1.27 -13.54
C MET A 179 -5.03 -2.62 -13.71
N THR A 180 -6.14 -2.86 -13.01
CA THR A 180 -6.90 -4.11 -13.12
C THR A 180 -7.37 -4.34 -14.55
N VAL A 181 -7.93 -3.32 -15.21
CA VAL A 181 -8.32 -3.42 -16.63
C VAL A 181 -7.13 -3.72 -17.51
N TYR A 182 -6.01 -3.01 -17.33
CA TYR A 182 -4.79 -3.27 -18.07
C TYR A 182 -4.32 -4.72 -17.93
N LEU A 183 -4.33 -5.29 -16.72
CA LEU A 183 -3.96 -6.69 -16.48
C LEU A 183 -4.89 -7.65 -17.24
N PHE A 184 -6.19 -7.34 -17.32
CA PHE A 184 -7.15 -8.13 -18.11
C PHE A 184 -6.85 -8.16 -19.60
N LEU A 185 -6.35 -7.06 -20.15
CA LEU A 185 -6.01 -6.94 -21.55
C LEU A 185 -4.61 -7.47 -21.86
N TYR A 186 -3.66 -7.29 -20.94
CA TYR A 186 -2.27 -7.73 -21.09
C TYR A 186 -2.13 -9.25 -21.14
N THR A 187 -2.90 -9.96 -20.32
CA THR A 187 -2.94 -11.43 -20.35
C THR A 187 -4.38 -11.91 -20.41
N PRO A 188 -4.94 -12.04 -21.63
CA PRO A 188 -6.30 -12.51 -21.83
C PRO A 188 -6.43 -14.01 -21.60
N SER A 189 -5.45 -14.80 -22.08
CA SER A 189 -5.37 -16.24 -21.82
C SER A 189 -4.38 -16.52 -20.69
N LEU A 190 -4.91 -16.80 -19.50
CA LEU A 190 -4.10 -17.09 -18.32
C LEU A 190 -3.61 -18.56 -18.27
N GLN A 191 -4.26 -19.46 -19.00
CA GLN A 191 -3.86 -20.87 -19.06
C GLN A 191 -2.50 -21.05 -19.72
N ASP A 192 -2.18 -20.21 -20.71
CA ASP A 192 -0.94 -20.32 -21.48
C ASP A 192 0.30 -19.85 -20.69
N VAL A 193 0.09 -18.95 -19.71
CA VAL A 193 1.20 -18.34 -18.96
C VAL A 193 1.43 -18.99 -17.59
N ILE A 194 0.45 -19.74 -17.07
CA ILE A 194 0.56 -20.39 -15.75
C ILE A 194 1.10 -21.80 -15.93
N THR A 195 2.43 -21.92 -15.95
CA THR A 195 3.13 -23.20 -16.17
C THR A 195 3.66 -23.86 -14.90
N GLY A 196 3.56 -23.19 -13.75
CA GLY A 196 4.08 -23.71 -12.48
C GLY A 196 3.55 -22.98 -11.25
N THR A 197 4.09 -23.32 -10.07
CA THR A 197 3.63 -22.77 -8.77
C THR A 197 4.44 -21.59 -8.27
N GLN A 198 5.29 -20.99 -9.11
CA GLN A 198 6.03 -19.78 -8.75
C GLN A 198 5.20 -18.52 -9.00
N SER A 199 5.60 -17.40 -8.42
CA SER A 199 4.95 -16.11 -8.70
C SER A 199 5.12 -15.75 -10.18
N ASN A 200 4.07 -15.23 -10.80
CA ASN A 200 3.97 -15.15 -12.25
C ASN A 200 4.02 -13.71 -12.76
N PHE A 201 5.11 -13.35 -13.44
CA PHE A 201 5.34 -12.01 -13.99
C PHE A 201 4.40 -11.69 -15.15
N GLU A 202 4.11 -12.66 -16.02
CA GLU A 202 3.23 -12.46 -17.18
C GLU A 202 1.81 -12.14 -16.72
N ALA A 203 1.27 -12.93 -15.79
CA ALA A 203 -0.01 -12.66 -15.13
C ALA A 203 -0.04 -11.34 -14.33
N SER A 204 1.13 -10.75 -14.08
CA SER A 204 1.33 -9.50 -13.34
C SER A 204 1.70 -8.32 -14.25
N GLY A 205 1.39 -8.41 -15.55
CA GLY A 205 1.63 -7.30 -16.48
C GLY A 205 3.11 -7.11 -16.86
N GLY A 206 3.93 -8.13 -16.70
CA GLY A 206 5.39 -8.06 -16.83
C GLY A 206 6.09 -7.38 -15.65
N PHE A 207 5.38 -7.04 -14.57
CA PHE A 207 5.93 -6.39 -13.39
C PHE A 207 5.97 -7.32 -12.17
N GLY A 208 6.64 -6.86 -11.11
CA GLY A 208 6.84 -7.62 -9.87
C GLY A 208 5.52 -8.13 -9.25
N PRO A 209 5.27 -9.45 -9.20
CA PRO A 209 4.00 -10.02 -8.74
C PRO A 209 3.64 -9.66 -7.30
N ASN A 210 4.66 -9.52 -6.44
CA ASN A 210 4.47 -9.10 -5.05
C ASN A 210 3.87 -7.70 -4.97
N GLN A 211 4.42 -6.74 -5.72
CA GLN A 211 3.94 -5.36 -5.72
C GLN A 211 2.54 -5.26 -6.30
N VAL A 212 2.26 -5.99 -7.39
CA VAL A 212 0.92 -6.03 -8.02
C VAL A 212 -0.10 -6.61 -7.04
N SER A 213 0.18 -7.77 -6.44
CA SER A 213 -0.70 -8.41 -5.46
C SER A 213 -0.93 -7.54 -4.22
N THR A 214 0.10 -6.86 -3.70
CA THR A 214 -0.04 -5.94 -2.57
C THR A 214 -1.00 -4.79 -2.89
N VAL A 215 -0.88 -4.15 -4.06
CA VAL A 215 -1.71 -3.01 -4.44
C VAL A 215 -3.15 -3.45 -4.75
N LEU A 216 -3.34 -4.55 -5.48
CA LEU A 216 -4.68 -5.13 -5.69
C LEU A 216 -5.33 -5.52 -4.36
N GLY A 217 -4.56 -6.12 -3.44
CA GLY A 217 -4.98 -6.47 -2.10
C GLY A 217 -5.42 -5.26 -1.26
N PHE A 218 -4.73 -4.13 -1.37
CA PHE A 218 -5.21 -2.88 -0.74
C PHE A 218 -6.47 -2.33 -1.42
N GLY A 219 -6.60 -2.48 -2.74
CA GLY A 219 -7.82 -2.19 -3.49
C GLY A 219 -9.01 -3.03 -3.03
N MET A 220 -8.80 -4.34 -2.78
CA MET A 220 -9.79 -5.24 -2.17
C MET A 220 -10.24 -4.72 -0.81
N PHE A 221 -9.31 -4.31 0.04
CA PHE A 221 -9.62 -3.68 1.33
C PHE A 221 -10.48 -2.44 1.16
N ILE A 222 -10.10 -1.49 0.28
CA ILE A 222 -10.89 -0.29 0.03
C ILE A 222 -12.31 -0.65 -0.43
N LEU A 223 -12.47 -1.59 -1.36
CA LEU A 223 -13.78 -2.02 -1.85
C LEU A 223 -14.64 -2.66 -0.76
N ILE A 224 -14.05 -3.47 0.14
CA ILE A 224 -14.73 -3.99 1.32
C ILE A 224 -15.19 -2.84 2.22
N THR A 225 -14.33 -1.86 2.52
CA THR A 225 -14.73 -0.70 3.33
C THR A 225 -15.87 0.08 2.68
N ARG A 226 -15.85 0.24 1.35
CA ARG A 226 -16.94 0.88 0.60
C ARG A 226 -18.22 0.06 0.64
N TYR A 227 -18.12 -1.25 0.49
CA TYR A 227 -19.27 -2.15 0.56
C TYR A 227 -19.99 -2.05 1.91
N PHE A 228 -19.23 -2.07 3.02
CA PHE A 228 -19.81 -2.00 4.36
C PHE A 228 -20.34 -0.61 4.73
N LEU A 229 -19.60 0.45 4.38
CA LEU A 229 -19.85 1.80 4.90
C LEU A 229 -20.60 2.72 3.93
N TYR A 230 -20.50 2.48 2.62
CA TYR A 230 -20.91 3.45 1.59
C TYR A 230 -21.79 2.86 0.47
N SER A 231 -22.18 1.58 0.54
CA SER A 231 -23.12 0.96 -0.42
C SER A 231 -24.56 0.98 0.13
N ASP A 232 -25.27 2.08 -0.09
CA ASP A 232 -26.63 2.24 0.41
C ASP A 232 -27.71 1.52 -0.40
N ASN A 233 -27.48 1.33 -1.71
CA ASN A 233 -28.43 0.71 -2.62
C ASN A 233 -27.84 -0.55 -3.28
N LEU A 234 -28.68 -1.32 -3.96
CA LEU A 234 -28.26 -2.56 -4.63
C LEU A 234 -27.21 -2.30 -5.70
N MET A 235 -27.35 -1.23 -6.50
CA MET A 235 -26.39 -0.87 -7.55
C MET A 235 -24.96 -0.72 -7.01
N TRP A 236 -24.75 0.03 -5.92
CA TRP A 236 -23.41 0.20 -5.34
C TRP A 236 -22.87 -1.06 -4.66
N LYS A 237 -23.76 -1.91 -4.13
CA LYS A 237 -23.35 -3.25 -3.67
C LYS A 237 -22.85 -4.09 -4.84
N LEU A 238 -23.56 -4.09 -5.96
CA LEU A 238 -23.16 -4.84 -7.17
C LEU A 238 -21.87 -4.29 -7.77
N ILE A 239 -21.73 -2.97 -7.90
CA ILE A 239 -20.50 -2.35 -8.42
C ILE A 239 -19.31 -2.67 -7.51
N ASN A 240 -19.40 -2.40 -6.21
CA ASN A 240 -18.27 -2.65 -5.30
C ASN A 240 -17.98 -4.15 -5.16
N GLY A 241 -19.00 -5.01 -5.16
CA GLY A 241 -18.85 -6.47 -5.10
C GLY A 241 -18.24 -7.06 -6.37
N GLY A 242 -18.68 -6.61 -7.55
CA GLY A 242 -18.13 -7.02 -8.83
C GLY A 242 -16.67 -6.56 -9.00
N LEU A 243 -16.37 -5.30 -8.70
CA LEU A 243 -14.98 -4.83 -8.68
C LEU A 243 -14.12 -5.61 -7.68
N PHE A 244 -14.68 -5.96 -6.52
CA PHE A 244 -13.96 -6.75 -5.51
C PHE A 244 -13.62 -8.14 -6.03
N MET A 245 -14.57 -8.80 -6.70
CA MET A 245 -14.37 -10.10 -7.36
C MET A 245 -13.25 -10.01 -8.41
N LEU A 246 -13.27 -8.99 -9.28
CA LEU A 246 -12.26 -8.80 -10.32
C LEU A 246 -10.85 -8.55 -9.76
N LEU A 247 -10.74 -7.71 -8.72
CA LEU A 247 -9.46 -7.45 -8.06
C LEU A 247 -8.95 -8.70 -7.33
N THR A 248 -9.84 -9.45 -6.68
CA THR A 248 -9.49 -10.70 -5.98
C THR A 248 -8.97 -11.73 -6.97
N TYR A 249 -9.67 -11.94 -8.08
CA TYR A 249 -9.26 -12.83 -9.16
C TYR A 249 -7.85 -12.48 -9.66
N ARG A 250 -7.63 -11.21 -10.02
CA ARG A 250 -6.33 -10.77 -10.52
C ARG A 250 -5.23 -10.87 -9.46
N ALA A 251 -5.53 -10.61 -8.19
CA ALA A 251 -4.55 -10.76 -7.11
C ALA A 251 -4.13 -12.23 -6.93
N LEU A 252 -5.08 -13.17 -6.94
CA LEU A 252 -4.80 -14.62 -6.82
C LEU A 252 -3.92 -15.12 -7.95
N ILE A 253 -4.25 -14.77 -9.19
CA ILE A 253 -3.56 -15.26 -10.40
C ILE A 253 -2.14 -14.69 -10.56
N THR A 254 -1.74 -13.67 -9.79
CA THR A 254 -0.31 -13.29 -9.70
C THR A 254 0.58 -14.38 -9.06
N PHE A 255 -0.02 -15.36 -8.38
CA PHE A 255 0.67 -16.39 -7.58
C PHE A 255 1.57 -15.79 -6.46
N SER A 256 1.31 -14.53 -6.08
CA SER A 256 1.94 -13.87 -4.93
C SER A 256 1.03 -13.92 -3.70
N ARG A 257 1.33 -14.87 -2.81
CA ARG A 257 0.56 -15.12 -1.57
C ARG A 257 0.60 -13.95 -0.60
N GLY A 258 1.75 -13.25 -0.50
CA GLY A 258 1.97 -12.22 0.52
C GLY A 258 0.99 -11.04 0.45
N GLY A 259 0.70 -10.55 -0.75
CA GLY A 259 -0.27 -9.46 -0.96
C GLY A 259 -1.70 -9.88 -0.63
N VAL A 260 -2.09 -11.09 -1.04
CA VAL A 260 -3.42 -11.66 -0.76
C VAL A 260 -3.60 -11.92 0.74
N PHE A 261 -2.64 -12.52 1.42
CA PHE A 261 -2.70 -12.74 2.87
C PHE A 261 -2.73 -11.43 3.65
N THR A 262 -1.97 -10.43 3.20
CA THR A 262 -2.04 -9.06 3.75
C THR A 262 -3.46 -8.51 3.62
N ALA A 263 -4.07 -8.62 2.43
CA ALA A 263 -5.44 -8.15 2.19
C ALA A 263 -6.46 -8.85 3.09
N ILE A 264 -6.39 -10.18 3.20
CA ILE A 264 -7.28 -10.98 4.05
C ILE A 264 -7.17 -10.50 5.50
N LEU A 265 -5.95 -10.37 6.04
CA LEU A 265 -5.76 -10.01 7.44
C LEU A 265 -6.28 -8.60 7.75
N ILE A 266 -5.96 -7.60 6.91
CA ILE A 266 -6.44 -6.23 7.14
C ILE A 266 -7.96 -6.09 6.98
N CYS A 267 -8.59 -6.90 6.13
CA CYS A 267 -10.04 -6.95 5.97
C CYS A 267 -10.72 -7.61 7.17
N VAL A 268 -10.20 -8.75 7.62
CA VAL A 268 -10.70 -9.44 8.82
C VAL A 268 -10.63 -8.52 10.04
N VAL A 269 -9.48 -7.89 10.27
CA VAL A 269 -9.29 -6.97 11.38
C VAL A 269 -10.25 -5.78 11.31
N PHE A 270 -10.46 -5.21 10.12
CA PHE A 270 -11.45 -4.15 9.94
C PHE A 270 -12.87 -4.59 10.25
N VAL A 271 -13.28 -5.76 9.78
CA VAL A 271 -14.60 -6.34 10.06
C VAL A 271 -14.78 -6.56 11.57
N LEU A 272 -13.77 -7.12 12.24
CA LEU A 272 -13.78 -7.32 13.70
C LEU A 272 -13.93 -5.99 14.44
N PHE A 273 -13.21 -4.95 14.01
CA PHE A 273 -13.34 -3.60 14.59
C PHE A 273 -14.73 -3.01 14.40
N ILE A 274 -15.32 -3.13 13.20
CA ILE A 274 -16.70 -2.68 12.98
C ILE A 274 -17.67 -3.46 13.85
N LEU A 275 -17.53 -4.79 13.94
CA LEU A 275 -18.39 -5.64 14.76
C LEU A 275 -18.31 -5.29 16.24
N TYR A 276 -17.14 -4.90 16.74
CA TYR A 276 -16.94 -4.46 18.12
C TYR A 276 -17.77 -3.20 18.43
N TYR A 277 -17.79 -2.21 17.54
CA TYR A 277 -18.53 -0.95 17.73
C TYR A 277 -19.99 -0.98 17.23
N ALA A 278 -20.41 -2.00 16.50
CA ALA A 278 -21.73 -2.09 15.87
C ALA A 278 -22.86 -2.46 16.85
N LYS A 279 -24.03 -1.84 16.67
CA LYS A 279 -25.29 -2.23 17.34
C LYS A 279 -25.80 -3.59 16.82
N ARG A 280 -26.64 -4.31 17.58
CA ARG A 280 -27.14 -5.67 17.24
C ARG A 280 -27.77 -5.77 15.83
N VAL A 281 -28.60 -4.81 15.45
CA VAL A 281 -29.21 -4.75 14.10
C VAL A 281 -28.14 -4.60 13.00
N THR A 282 -27.14 -3.75 13.24
CA THR A 282 -26.00 -3.57 12.34
C THR A 282 -25.15 -4.85 12.24
N LYS A 283 -24.96 -5.59 13.33
CA LYS A 283 -24.25 -6.89 13.33
C LYS A 283 -24.94 -7.92 12.42
N ARG A 284 -26.27 -8.02 12.43
CA ARG A 284 -27.00 -8.93 11.52
C ARG A 284 -26.81 -8.55 10.05
N ARG A 285 -26.83 -7.25 9.72
CA ARG A 285 -26.55 -6.75 8.36
C ARG A 285 -25.10 -7.07 7.93
N ILE A 286 -24.15 -6.95 8.85
CA ILE A 286 -22.75 -7.32 8.62
C ILE A 286 -22.63 -8.83 8.37
N ALA A 287 -23.28 -9.68 9.17
CA ALA A 287 -23.25 -11.13 8.99
C ALA A 287 -23.78 -11.55 7.61
N ASN A 288 -24.93 -11.01 7.17
CA ASN A 288 -25.46 -11.28 5.82
C ASN A 288 -24.48 -10.83 4.72
N THR A 289 -23.79 -9.71 4.94
CA THR A 289 -22.77 -9.22 4.00
C THR A 289 -21.55 -10.14 3.95
N LEU A 290 -21.09 -10.64 5.10
CA LEU A 290 -19.99 -11.59 5.18
C LEU A 290 -20.35 -12.91 4.50
N PHE A 291 -21.59 -13.37 4.63
CA PHE A 291 -22.08 -14.55 3.91
C PHE A 291 -21.98 -14.37 2.39
N ILE A 292 -22.47 -13.24 1.86
CA ILE A 292 -22.37 -12.91 0.43
C ILE A 292 -20.91 -12.82 -0.02
N LEU A 293 -20.06 -12.15 0.77
CA LEU A 293 -18.62 -12.07 0.49
C LEU A 293 -17.96 -13.45 0.49
N GLY A 294 -18.36 -14.35 1.40
CA GLY A 294 -17.91 -15.74 1.43
C GLY A 294 -18.24 -16.47 0.13
N ILE A 295 -19.48 -16.34 -0.38
CA ILE A 295 -19.87 -16.91 -1.68
C ILE A 295 -19.00 -16.34 -2.81
N VAL A 296 -18.84 -15.01 -2.86
CA VAL A 296 -18.01 -14.37 -3.90
C VAL A 296 -16.56 -14.86 -3.85
N LEU A 297 -15.98 -14.97 -2.66
CA LEU A 297 -14.61 -15.48 -2.48
C LEU A 297 -14.49 -16.93 -2.91
N SER A 298 -15.42 -17.80 -2.52
CA SER A 298 -15.43 -19.21 -2.93
C SER A 298 -15.54 -19.35 -4.45
N LEU A 299 -16.46 -18.63 -5.09
CA LEU A 299 -16.61 -18.63 -6.54
C LEU A 299 -15.34 -18.13 -7.24
N THR A 300 -14.75 -17.04 -6.72
CA THR A 300 -13.51 -16.48 -7.28
C THR A 300 -12.35 -17.46 -7.14
N TRP A 301 -12.23 -18.12 -5.99
CA TRP A 301 -11.21 -19.15 -5.74
C TRP A 301 -11.37 -20.33 -6.69
N THR A 302 -12.57 -20.92 -6.77
CA THR A 302 -12.85 -22.05 -7.66
C THR A 302 -12.55 -21.72 -9.11
N TYR A 303 -12.99 -20.55 -9.59
CA TYR A 303 -12.71 -20.10 -10.94
C TYR A 303 -11.21 -19.87 -11.18
N SER A 304 -10.51 -19.24 -10.22
CA SER A 304 -9.06 -19.02 -10.33
C SER A 304 -8.29 -20.34 -10.36
N ASN A 305 -8.70 -21.32 -9.54
CA ASN A 305 -8.08 -22.64 -9.51
C ASN A 305 -8.30 -23.40 -10.82
N TYR A 306 -9.53 -23.34 -11.36
CA TYR A 306 -9.87 -23.91 -12.67
C TYR A 306 -9.01 -23.32 -13.80
N VAL A 307 -8.91 -21.98 -13.88
CA VAL A 307 -8.06 -21.30 -14.88
C VAL A 307 -6.58 -21.68 -14.73
N SER A 308 -6.13 -21.97 -13.51
CA SER A 308 -4.75 -22.38 -13.24
C SER A 308 -4.49 -23.89 -13.36
N ASN A 309 -5.46 -24.70 -13.82
CA ASN A 309 -5.35 -26.17 -13.84
C ASN A 309 -4.95 -26.78 -12.48
N GLY A 310 -5.46 -26.22 -11.37
CA GLY A 310 -5.14 -26.66 -10.00
C GLY A 310 -3.80 -26.18 -9.44
N LEU A 311 -3.01 -25.42 -10.21
CA LEU A 311 -1.69 -24.93 -9.76
C LEU A 311 -1.81 -23.86 -8.66
N LEU A 312 -2.91 -23.10 -8.64
CA LEU A 312 -3.16 -22.11 -7.60
C LEU A 312 -3.29 -22.78 -6.23
N GLU A 313 -4.09 -23.84 -6.13
CA GLU A 313 -4.23 -24.62 -4.91
C GLU A 313 -2.88 -25.19 -4.44
N LYS A 314 -2.13 -25.81 -5.35
CA LYS A 314 -0.76 -26.28 -5.06
C LYS A 314 0.13 -25.16 -4.54
N ARG A 315 0.10 -23.97 -5.14
CA ARG A 315 0.86 -22.80 -4.67
C ARG A 315 0.47 -22.41 -3.25
N TYR A 316 -0.81 -22.36 -2.94
CA TYR A 316 -1.28 -21.97 -1.60
C TYR A 316 -1.04 -23.05 -0.54
N ASN A 317 -0.98 -24.33 -0.94
CA ASN A 317 -0.58 -25.45 -0.09
C ASN A 317 0.95 -25.66 -0.01
N ASN A 318 1.75 -24.73 -0.56
CA ASN A 318 3.21 -24.84 -0.63
C ASN A 318 3.76 -26.08 -1.35
N GLN A 319 3.02 -26.54 -2.35
CA GLN A 319 3.39 -27.67 -3.19
C GLN A 319 4.03 -27.21 -4.52
N ASP A 320 4.83 -28.08 -5.12
CA ASP A 320 5.27 -27.93 -6.50
C ASP A 320 4.15 -28.29 -7.50
N ALA A 321 4.42 -28.17 -8.80
CA ALA A 321 3.44 -28.48 -9.84
C ALA A 321 3.01 -29.97 -9.84
N LEU A 322 3.82 -30.87 -9.27
CA LEU A 322 3.53 -32.30 -9.12
C LEU A 322 2.78 -32.63 -7.82
N GLY A 323 2.59 -31.65 -6.93
CA GLY A 323 1.90 -31.86 -5.65
C GLY A 323 2.81 -32.26 -4.49
N ARG A 324 4.14 -32.23 -4.69
CA ARG A 324 5.11 -32.52 -3.61
C ARG A 324 5.26 -31.28 -2.73
N GLU A 325 5.27 -31.48 -1.42
CA GLU A 325 5.52 -30.39 -0.47
C GLU A 325 6.94 -29.85 -0.64
N LYS A 326 7.08 -28.52 -0.65
CA LYS A 326 8.40 -27.88 -0.67
C LYS A 326 8.90 -27.73 0.77
N GLU A 327 10.14 -28.17 1.02
CA GLU A 327 10.80 -27.99 2.32
C GLU A 327 10.90 -26.51 2.70
N ASP A 328 11.14 -25.63 1.72
CA ASP A 328 11.16 -24.20 1.94
C ASP A 328 9.77 -23.57 1.78
N LEU A 329 9.23 -23.06 2.89
CA LEU A 329 7.96 -22.32 2.97
C LEU A 329 8.11 -20.85 2.52
N THR A 330 9.33 -20.30 2.60
CA THR A 330 9.61 -18.87 2.52
C THR A 330 10.06 -18.41 1.14
N THR A 331 10.26 -19.33 0.19
CA THR A 331 10.77 -19.06 -1.16
C THR A 331 12.14 -18.37 -1.15
N GLY A 332 13.07 -18.90 -0.36
CA GLY A 332 14.45 -18.46 -0.17
C GLY A 332 14.61 -17.26 0.76
N ARG A 333 13.53 -16.77 1.39
CA ARG A 333 13.60 -15.57 2.24
C ARG A 333 14.24 -15.83 3.60
N ALA A 334 14.21 -17.07 4.08
CA ALA A 334 14.91 -17.47 5.30
C ALA A 334 16.42 -17.19 5.16
N ASP A 335 17.05 -17.71 4.10
CA ASP A 335 18.46 -17.48 3.79
C ASP A 335 18.76 -15.98 3.61
N LEU A 336 17.80 -15.23 3.03
CA LEU A 336 17.94 -13.79 2.88
C LEU A 336 18.02 -13.05 4.21
N ILE A 337 17.21 -13.48 5.20
CA ILE A 337 17.16 -12.90 6.54
C ILE A 337 18.37 -13.36 7.36
N GLU A 338 18.78 -14.62 7.25
CA GLU A 338 19.89 -15.18 8.03
C GLU A 338 21.20 -14.42 7.78
N THR A 339 21.55 -14.25 6.50
CA THR A 339 22.70 -13.44 6.08
C THR A 339 22.62 -11.97 6.52
N GLU A 340 21.42 -11.39 6.60
CA GLU A 340 21.22 -10.01 7.10
C GLU A 340 21.41 -9.94 8.63
N LEU A 341 20.96 -10.96 9.36
CA LEU A 341 21.20 -11.08 10.80
C LEU A 341 22.68 -11.35 11.11
N GLU A 342 23.37 -12.09 10.26
CA GLU A 342 24.82 -12.28 10.36
C GLU A 342 25.56 -10.94 10.15
N ALA A 343 25.18 -10.17 9.12
CA ALA A 343 25.72 -8.84 8.86
C ALA A 343 25.51 -7.90 10.06
N PHE A 344 24.31 -7.92 10.65
CA PHE A 344 24.01 -7.17 11.88
C PHE A 344 24.91 -7.61 13.04
N SER A 345 25.11 -8.92 13.23
CA SER A 345 25.93 -9.45 14.31
C SER A 345 27.40 -9.05 14.18
N ARG A 346 27.90 -8.87 12.95
CA ARG A 346 29.26 -8.40 12.68
C ARG A 346 29.44 -6.89 12.85
N SER A 347 28.39 -6.09 12.62
CA SER A 347 28.41 -4.63 12.81
C SER A 347 27.17 -4.13 13.58
N PRO A 348 27.06 -4.45 14.88
CA PRO A 348 25.81 -4.25 15.63
C PRO A 348 25.50 -2.78 15.91
N PHE A 349 26.51 -1.89 15.95
CA PHE A 349 26.31 -0.48 16.28
C PHE A 349 25.96 0.36 15.06
N PHE A 350 26.83 0.40 14.05
CA PHE A 350 26.67 1.26 12.87
C PHE A 350 26.01 0.56 11.67
N GLY A 351 25.91 -0.77 11.70
CA GLY A 351 25.50 -1.56 10.55
C GLY A 351 26.59 -1.65 9.49
N ILE A 352 26.31 -2.39 8.43
CA ILE A 352 27.24 -2.55 7.29
C ILE A 352 27.12 -1.42 6.27
N GLY A 353 26.23 -0.44 6.47
CA GLY A 353 25.96 0.65 5.55
C GLY A 353 24.79 0.36 4.59
N VAL A 354 24.10 1.43 4.21
CA VAL A 354 22.93 1.41 3.33
C VAL A 354 23.27 0.83 1.96
N GLY A 355 22.46 -0.14 1.53
CA GLY A 355 22.61 -0.80 0.22
C GLY A 355 23.74 -1.81 0.10
N ASN A 356 24.53 -2.04 1.17
CA ASN A 356 25.62 -3.01 1.17
C ASN A 356 25.17 -4.46 1.32
N ASN A 357 23.95 -4.71 1.79
CA ASN A 357 23.44 -6.07 1.98
C ASN A 357 23.52 -6.95 0.74
N LYS A 358 23.23 -6.39 -0.44
CA LYS A 358 23.33 -7.15 -1.71
C LYS A 358 24.77 -7.59 -1.99
N TYR A 359 25.73 -6.73 -1.71
CA TYR A 359 27.16 -7.00 -1.95
C TYR A 359 27.74 -7.94 -0.89
N TYR A 360 27.41 -7.71 0.38
CA TYR A 360 27.79 -8.61 1.48
C TYR A 360 27.30 -10.04 1.20
N ARG A 361 26.03 -10.19 0.80
CA ARG A 361 25.44 -11.47 0.42
C ARG A 361 26.16 -12.13 -0.77
N MET A 362 26.43 -11.38 -1.82
CA MET A 362 27.15 -11.91 -2.98
C MET A 362 28.55 -12.42 -2.58
N GLN A 363 29.23 -11.74 -1.66
CA GLN A 363 30.55 -12.15 -1.18
C GLN A 363 30.50 -13.38 -0.26
N THR A 364 29.46 -13.53 0.56
CA THR A 364 29.36 -14.63 1.54
C THR A 364 28.71 -15.89 0.99
N THR A 365 27.69 -15.76 0.14
CA THR A 365 26.90 -16.90 -0.36
C THR A 365 26.94 -17.08 -1.88
N GLY A 366 27.52 -16.14 -2.62
CA GLY A 366 27.48 -16.13 -4.09
C GLY A 366 26.13 -15.73 -4.69
N ILE A 367 25.12 -15.41 -3.85
CA ILE A 367 23.76 -15.11 -4.31
C ILE A 367 23.58 -13.61 -4.54
N GLU A 368 23.30 -13.21 -5.78
CA GLU A 368 22.98 -11.83 -6.11
C GLU A 368 21.48 -11.54 -5.95
N SER A 369 21.04 -11.19 -4.73
CA SER A 369 19.64 -10.85 -4.45
C SER A 369 19.51 -9.68 -3.48
N ALA A 370 18.54 -8.80 -3.76
CA ALA A 370 18.22 -7.70 -2.88
C ALA A 370 17.29 -8.17 -1.74
N SER A 371 17.33 -7.47 -0.60
CA SER A 371 16.45 -7.83 0.52
C SER A 371 14.97 -7.79 0.13
N HIS A 372 14.22 -8.78 0.61
CA HIS A 372 12.77 -8.82 0.52
C HIS A 372 12.09 -8.48 1.85
N ASN A 373 12.86 -8.25 2.91
CA ASN A 373 12.38 -7.91 4.23
C ASN A 373 13.05 -6.63 4.75
N GLU A 374 12.24 -5.60 4.92
CA GLU A 374 12.70 -4.29 5.38
C GLU A 374 13.26 -4.31 6.80
N ILE A 375 12.74 -5.18 7.67
CA ILE A 375 13.12 -5.24 9.09
C ILE A 375 14.55 -5.73 9.22
N SER A 376 14.85 -6.92 8.70
CA SER A 376 16.20 -7.48 8.72
C SER A 376 17.18 -6.61 7.93
N ARG A 377 16.74 -5.99 6.83
CA ARG A 377 17.55 -5.02 6.09
C ARG A 377 17.93 -3.80 6.93
N ILE A 378 16.98 -3.14 7.60
CA ILE A 378 17.26 -1.96 8.43
C ILE A 378 18.20 -2.33 9.58
N LEU A 379 18.03 -3.51 10.18
CA LEU A 379 18.94 -4.00 11.22
C LEU A 379 20.36 -4.15 10.67
N ALA A 380 20.54 -4.87 9.57
CA ALA A 380 21.85 -5.08 8.96
C ALA A 380 22.53 -3.78 8.51
N GLU A 381 21.79 -2.89 7.84
CA GLU A 381 22.35 -1.67 7.22
C GLU A 381 22.60 -0.54 8.22
N HIS A 382 21.85 -0.47 9.33
CA HIS A 382 21.92 0.63 10.30
C HIS A 382 22.27 0.21 11.74
N GLY A 383 22.39 -1.08 12.05
CA GLY A 383 22.74 -1.56 13.39
C GLY A 383 21.74 -1.10 14.46
N ALA A 384 22.26 -0.64 15.59
CA ALA A 384 21.51 -0.13 16.73
C ALA A 384 20.62 1.08 16.37
N PHE A 385 21.07 1.93 15.43
CA PHE A 385 20.24 3.02 14.91
C PHE A 385 19.02 2.49 14.16
N GLY A 386 19.17 1.37 13.45
CA GLY A 386 18.07 0.64 12.80
C GLY A 386 17.05 0.09 13.81
N ILE A 387 17.51 -0.49 14.92
CA ILE A 387 16.63 -0.95 16.01
C ILE A 387 15.81 0.22 16.55
N MET A 388 16.47 1.34 16.88
CA MET A 388 15.77 2.50 17.44
C MET A 388 14.79 3.12 16.42
N ALA A 389 15.15 3.13 15.13
CA ALA A 389 14.25 3.54 14.06
C ALA A 389 13.00 2.65 14.00
N LEU A 390 13.15 1.32 14.05
CA LEU A 390 12.04 0.37 14.07
C LEU A 390 11.17 0.51 15.34
N LEU A 391 11.77 0.74 16.50
CA LEU A 391 11.05 1.01 17.74
C LEU A 391 10.16 2.25 17.62
N ILE A 392 10.65 3.33 17.01
CA ILE A 392 9.83 4.53 16.74
C ILE A 392 8.64 4.17 15.84
N LEU A 393 8.89 3.37 14.79
CA LEU A 393 7.84 2.98 13.84
C LEU A 393 6.76 2.08 14.48
N LEU A 394 7.13 1.24 15.45
CA LEU A 394 6.19 0.34 16.12
C LEU A 394 5.47 1.04 17.30
N MET A 395 6.21 1.76 18.13
CA MET A 395 5.72 2.27 19.40
C MET A 395 4.82 3.50 19.24
N ILE A 396 5.17 4.44 18.35
CA ILE A 396 4.41 5.70 18.21
C ILE A 396 2.97 5.48 17.73
N PRO A 397 2.70 4.68 16.67
CA PRO A 397 1.33 4.35 16.30
C PRO A 397 0.59 3.60 17.41
N THR A 398 1.25 2.65 18.08
CA THR A 398 0.66 1.80 19.13
C THR A 398 0.19 2.63 20.34
N PHE A 399 1.06 3.45 20.93
CA PHE A 399 0.70 4.31 22.05
C PHE A 399 -0.40 5.31 21.68
N ARG A 400 -0.37 5.81 20.45
CA ARG A 400 -1.40 6.72 19.95
C ARG A 400 -2.77 6.04 19.85
N PHE A 401 -2.81 4.79 19.38
CA PHE A 401 -4.04 4.01 19.31
C PHE A 401 -4.62 3.73 20.69
N MET A 402 -3.77 3.35 21.65
CA MET A 402 -4.18 3.13 23.05
C MET A 402 -4.75 4.40 23.69
N GLY A 403 -4.15 5.56 23.43
CA GLY A 403 -4.62 6.83 23.99
C GLY A 403 -5.87 7.42 23.31
N ARG A 404 -6.23 6.99 22.08
CA ARG A 404 -7.35 7.55 21.30
C ARG A 404 -8.00 6.51 20.37
N HIS A 405 -9.06 5.85 20.86
CA HIS A 405 -9.83 4.82 20.13
C HIS A 405 -10.74 5.32 18.99
N ARG A 406 -10.35 6.33 18.20
CA ARG A 406 -11.28 6.98 17.24
C ARG A 406 -11.09 6.62 15.77
N ASN A 407 -10.09 5.80 15.42
CA ASN A 407 -9.82 5.43 14.02
C ASN A 407 -10.07 3.93 13.79
N ILE A 408 -11.21 3.59 13.20
CA ILE A 408 -11.58 2.20 12.83
C ILE A 408 -10.67 1.59 11.75
N PHE A 409 -9.90 2.41 11.02
CA PHE A 409 -8.97 1.97 9.98
C PHE A 409 -7.53 1.85 10.50
N PHE A 410 -7.26 2.26 11.74
CA PHE A 410 -5.90 2.31 12.30
C PHE A 410 -5.18 0.97 12.15
N MET A 411 -5.79 -0.10 12.68
CA MET A 411 -5.16 -1.42 12.68
C MET A 411 -4.96 -1.94 11.26
N SER A 412 -5.92 -1.74 10.37
CA SER A 412 -5.78 -2.15 8.97
C SER A 412 -4.65 -1.41 8.25
N PHE A 413 -4.51 -0.10 8.45
CA PHE A 413 -3.41 0.67 7.85
C PHE A 413 -2.05 0.30 8.43
N PHE A 414 -1.98 0.13 9.76
CA PHE A 414 -0.74 -0.24 10.44
C PHE A 414 -0.30 -1.66 10.06
N LEU A 415 -1.22 -2.63 10.06
CA LEU A 415 -0.94 -4.00 9.63
C LEU A 415 -0.62 -4.08 8.14
N PHE A 416 -1.26 -3.27 7.29
CA PHE A 416 -0.90 -3.22 5.87
C PHE A 416 0.58 -2.85 5.70
N TRP A 417 1.05 -1.81 6.40
CA TRP A 417 2.47 -1.46 6.40
C TRP A 417 3.32 -2.62 6.93
N PHE A 418 3.03 -3.10 8.15
CA PHE A 418 3.84 -4.11 8.83
C PHE A 418 4.00 -5.40 8.01
N LEU A 419 2.91 -5.91 7.44
CA LEU A 419 2.94 -7.13 6.62
C LEU A 419 3.62 -6.90 5.28
N THR A 420 3.41 -5.74 4.65
CA THR A 420 4.00 -5.41 3.35
C THR A 420 5.51 -5.32 3.42
N ILE A 421 6.05 -4.65 4.44
CA ILE A 421 7.49 -4.49 4.57
C ILE A 421 8.23 -5.81 4.83
N ASN A 422 7.53 -6.84 5.34
CA ASN A 422 8.10 -8.17 5.57
C ASN A 422 8.08 -9.07 4.32
N HIS A 423 7.14 -8.87 3.39
CA HIS A 423 6.99 -9.75 2.21
C HIS A 423 7.33 -9.11 0.86
N SER A 424 7.44 -7.78 0.81
CA SER A 424 7.67 -7.00 -0.41
C SER A 424 8.64 -5.83 -0.18
N ALA A 425 9.25 -5.73 1.01
CA ALA A 425 10.01 -4.58 1.48
C ALA A 425 9.29 -3.23 1.22
N MET A 426 10.03 -2.13 1.15
CA MET A 426 9.50 -0.81 0.76
C MET A 426 9.75 -0.48 -0.71
N ARG A 427 9.51 -1.44 -1.61
CA ARG A 427 9.77 -1.29 -3.06
C ARG A 427 8.85 -0.29 -3.75
N ILE A 428 7.62 -0.12 -3.26
CA ILE A 428 6.62 0.84 -3.76
C ILE A 428 6.29 1.88 -2.68
N ALA A 429 5.63 2.99 -3.05
CA ALA A 429 5.28 4.07 -2.14
C ALA A 429 4.12 3.71 -1.16
N ALA A 430 3.31 2.70 -1.49
CA ALA A 430 2.13 2.32 -0.70
C ALA A 430 2.38 2.08 0.80
N PRO A 431 3.30 1.18 1.22
CA PRO A 431 3.52 0.93 2.65
C PRO A 431 3.91 2.20 3.42
N ALA A 432 4.70 3.09 2.82
CA ALA A 432 5.11 4.36 3.43
C ALA A 432 3.93 5.31 3.65
N PHE A 433 3.12 5.53 2.61
CA PHE A 433 1.99 6.45 2.69
C PHE A 433 0.87 5.93 3.60
N ILE A 434 0.53 4.64 3.51
CA ILE A 434 -0.53 4.02 4.32
C ILE A 434 -0.14 3.98 5.80
N TYR A 435 1.14 3.76 6.13
CA TYR A 435 1.65 3.95 7.49
C TYR A 435 1.34 5.37 8.00
N GLY A 436 1.61 6.39 7.19
CA GLY A 436 1.24 7.77 7.51
C GLY A 436 -0.26 7.92 7.81
N LEU A 437 -1.15 7.32 7.00
CA LEU A 437 -2.61 7.38 7.23
C LEU A 437 -3.05 6.78 8.57
N SER A 438 -2.33 5.78 9.10
CA SER A 438 -2.59 5.22 10.44
C SER A 438 -2.47 6.30 11.54
N LEU A 439 -1.61 7.30 11.35
CA LEU A 439 -1.31 8.34 12.33
C LEU A 439 -2.33 9.49 12.32
N LEU A 440 -3.28 9.52 11.39
CA LEU A 440 -4.30 10.56 11.32
C LEU A 440 -5.23 10.53 12.54
N THR A 441 -5.74 11.70 12.93
CA THR A 441 -6.87 11.82 13.87
C THR A 441 -8.15 11.95 13.08
N ILE A 442 -9.00 10.92 13.12
CA ILE A 442 -10.31 10.96 12.48
C ILE A 442 -11.29 11.77 13.35
N THR A 443 -11.90 12.79 12.75
CA THR A 443 -12.95 13.59 13.37
C THR A 443 -14.30 13.24 12.77
N SER A 444 -15.31 12.99 13.61
CA SER A 444 -16.71 12.92 13.18
C SER A 444 -17.20 14.35 12.94
N GLU A 445 -17.81 14.60 11.78
CA GLU A 445 -18.59 15.84 11.53
C GLU A 445 -19.88 15.80 12.35
N LYS A 446 -19.78 15.86 13.68
CA LYS A 446 -20.90 16.37 14.47
C LYS A 446 -20.68 17.86 14.60
N ASN A 447 -21.57 18.62 13.97
CA ASN A 447 -21.77 20.04 14.19
C ASN A 447 -21.52 20.32 15.68
N THR A 448 -20.48 21.10 15.97
CA THR A 448 -20.34 21.74 17.27
C THR A 448 -21.59 22.59 17.44
N LEU A 449 -22.62 22.04 18.09
CA LEU A 449 -23.73 22.84 18.59
C LEU A 449 -23.08 23.84 19.54
N TYR A 450 -23.00 25.09 19.07
CA TYR A 450 -22.56 26.21 19.86
C TYR A 450 -23.53 26.28 21.05
N ARG A 451 -23.10 25.78 22.21
CA ARG A 451 -23.90 25.86 23.43
C ARG A 451 -23.85 27.32 23.83
N LYS A 452 -24.85 28.11 23.45
CA LYS A 452 -25.07 29.46 24.01
C LYS A 452 -25.08 29.27 25.52
N GLN A 453 -24.13 29.88 26.23
CA GLN A 453 -24.23 30.03 27.67
C GLN A 453 -25.53 30.77 27.95
N ILE A 454 -26.41 30.13 28.72
CA ILE A 454 -27.55 30.83 29.32
C ILE A 454 -26.93 31.62 30.46
N SER A 455 -26.89 32.95 30.32
CA SER A 455 -26.65 33.83 31.45
C SER A 455 -27.86 33.73 32.38
N ARG A 456 -27.62 33.35 33.63
CA ARG A 456 -28.44 33.75 34.76
C ARG A 456 -27.53 34.30 35.83
#